data_AF-A0A3D8QUS2-F1
#
_entry.id   AF-A0A3D8QUS2-F1
#
_cell.length_a   1.000
_cell.length_b   1.000
_cell.length_c   1.000
_cell.angle_alpha   90.00
_cell.angle_beta   90.00
_cell.angle_gamma   90.00
#
_symmetry.space_group_name_H-M   'P 1'
#
loop_
_entity.id
_entity.type
_entity.pdbx_description
1 polymer ?
#
loop_
_entity_poly.entity_id
_entity_poly.type
_entity_poly.pdbx_seq_one_letter_code
_entity_poly.pdbx_strand_id
1 'polypeptide(L)'
;MAELSPSIAQCAVVATAFKVLLFPAYKSTDFEVHRNWLALTNSLPTKEWYYEKTSEWTLDYPPFFAYFEWTMSQFARLADPEMLKVYNLEYDSWQTVYFQRATVILTELVLVYALHLFVQSAPPSLRRPSHAAALSILLSPGLLIIDHIHFQYNGFLYGLLILSLVLARKKSTTLVSGLLFAALLCLKHIYLYLAPAYFVFLLRAYCLGPKSIFHIQFLNAIKLGTGIIVVFGAAFGPFAYWQQIPQLLSRLFPFSRGLCHAYWAPNVWAMYSFTDRVLIYLAPRLGLPVNQEAINSVTRGLVGDTSFAVLPEITARMTFISTLFFQIIPLIKLFFDPSWETFIGAVTLCGYASFLFGWHVHEKAILLVIIPFSLIALRDRRYLGAFRPLAVAGHVSLFPLLFTAAEFPIKTVYTIFWLVMFLLAFDRLAPASTRSRIFLLDRFSFLYIAVSIPLIVYCSLLHQVIFGKSMEFLPLMFMSSYAAVGVVGSWVGFLVVYFTS
;
A
#
# COMPACT_ATOMS: atom_id res chain seq x y z
N MET A 1 4.47 20.77 29.15
CA MET A 1 3.59 19.93 28.31
C MET A 1 3.66 18.54 28.90
N ALA A 2 2.54 17.90 29.25
CA ALA A 2 2.58 16.50 29.67
C ALA A 2 3.19 15.67 28.55
N GLU A 3 4.24 14.89 28.84
CA GLU A 3 4.85 14.00 27.86
C GLU A 3 3.80 13.01 27.35
N LEU A 4 3.74 12.84 26.02
CA LEU A 4 2.83 11.87 25.41
C LEU A 4 3.38 10.48 25.71
N SER A 5 2.62 9.71 26.48
CA SER A 5 2.97 8.34 26.88
C SER A 5 1.99 7.33 26.28
N PRO A 6 2.46 6.16 25.82
CA PRO A 6 3.87 5.80 25.63
C PRO A 6 4.50 6.61 24.49
N SER A 7 5.80 6.88 24.55
CA SER A 7 6.48 7.58 23.45
C SER A 7 6.62 6.68 22.23
N ILE A 8 6.74 7.28 21.03
CA ILE A 8 6.96 6.52 19.78
C ILE A 8 8.21 5.63 19.89
N ALA A 9 9.28 6.12 20.53
CA ALA A 9 10.50 5.35 20.72
C ALA A 9 10.27 4.14 21.66
N GLN A 10 9.54 4.32 22.76
CA GLN A 10 9.19 3.20 23.66
C GLN A 10 8.36 2.14 22.93
N CYS A 11 7.36 2.56 22.15
CA CYS A 11 6.59 1.64 21.33
C CYS A 11 7.44 0.94 20.26
N ALA A 12 8.39 1.66 19.64
CA ALA A 12 9.30 1.07 18.66
C ALA A 12 10.19 0.00 19.29
N VAL A 13 10.73 0.21 20.50
CA VAL A 13 11.53 -0.80 21.22
C VAL A 13 10.71 -2.06 21.49
N VAL A 14 9.50 -1.92 22.02
CA VAL A 14 8.62 -3.07 22.31
C VAL A 14 8.21 -3.78 21.01
N ALA A 15 7.87 -3.03 19.96
CA ALA A 15 7.53 -3.57 18.66
C ALA A 15 8.72 -4.34 18.04
N THR A 16 9.93 -3.82 18.14
CA THR A 16 11.15 -4.48 17.69
C THR A 16 11.39 -5.78 18.45
N ALA A 17 11.25 -5.78 19.77
CA ALA A 17 11.37 -7.01 20.56
C ALA A 17 10.37 -8.08 20.11
N PHE A 18 9.11 -7.69 19.87
CA PHE A 18 8.10 -8.60 19.34
C PHE A 18 8.44 -9.10 17.93
N LYS A 19 8.92 -8.23 17.03
CA LYS A 19 9.33 -8.60 15.66
C LYS A 19 10.51 -9.57 15.63
N VAL A 20 11.47 -9.44 16.56
CA VAL A 20 12.58 -10.40 16.69
C VAL A 20 12.08 -11.80 17.05
N LEU A 21 11.05 -11.90 17.90
CA LEU A 21 10.42 -13.20 18.22
C LEU A 21 9.74 -13.85 17.00
N LEU A 22 9.44 -13.08 15.95
CA LEU A 22 8.83 -13.57 14.71
C LEU A 22 9.86 -14.00 13.66
N PHE A 23 11.17 -13.94 13.93
CA PHE A 23 12.18 -14.38 12.96
C PHE A 23 12.02 -15.83 12.47
N PRO A 24 11.58 -16.80 13.31
CA PRO A 24 11.30 -18.16 12.87
C PRO A 24 10.01 -18.34 12.05
N ALA A 25 9.18 -17.29 11.92
CA ALA A 25 7.88 -17.38 11.26
C ALA A 25 8.02 -17.64 9.75
N TYR A 26 6.90 -18.00 9.14
CA TYR A 26 6.71 -18.15 7.70
C TYR A 26 7.50 -17.13 6.85
N LYS A 27 8.08 -17.61 5.75
CA LYS A 27 8.79 -16.81 4.73
C LYS A 27 8.04 -16.98 3.41
N SER A 28 7.69 -15.87 2.76
CA SER A 28 7.07 -15.93 1.43
C SER A 28 8.12 -16.04 0.33
N THR A 29 7.68 -16.17 -0.93
CA THR A 29 8.55 -16.05 -2.10
C THR A 29 9.31 -14.71 -2.14
N ASP A 30 8.76 -13.63 -1.56
CA ASP A 30 9.43 -12.33 -1.51
C ASP A 30 10.75 -12.40 -0.69
N PHE A 31 10.90 -13.35 0.24
CA PHE A 31 12.17 -13.58 0.96
C PHE A 31 13.29 -14.01 0.00
N GLU A 32 13.01 -14.98 -0.89
CA GLU A 32 13.97 -15.42 -1.90
C GLU A 32 14.18 -14.36 -2.99
N VAL A 33 13.14 -13.60 -3.36
CA VAL A 33 13.26 -12.47 -4.30
C VAL A 33 14.32 -11.49 -3.80
N HIS A 34 14.22 -11.05 -2.55
CA HIS A 34 15.19 -10.12 -1.96
C HIS A 34 16.56 -10.75 -1.72
N ARG A 35 16.64 -12.05 -1.37
CA ARG A 35 17.92 -12.77 -1.31
C ARG A 35 18.61 -12.77 -2.67
N ASN A 36 17.87 -13.03 -3.74
CA ASN A 36 18.38 -13.02 -5.09
C ASN A 36 18.84 -11.62 -5.52
N TRP A 37 18.11 -10.57 -5.15
CA TRP A 37 18.52 -9.20 -5.45
C TRP A 37 19.82 -8.81 -4.72
N LEU A 38 20.00 -9.22 -3.46
CA LEU A 38 21.27 -9.05 -2.75
C LEU A 38 22.42 -9.76 -3.48
N ALA A 39 22.22 -11.02 -3.90
CA ALA A 39 23.22 -11.80 -4.62
C ALA A 39 23.59 -11.19 -5.97
N LEU A 40 22.59 -10.86 -6.77
CA LEU A 40 22.74 -10.26 -8.10
C LEU A 40 23.46 -8.92 -8.03
N THR A 41 23.05 -8.05 -7.10
CA THR A 41 23.67 -6.72 -6.98
C THR A 41 25.11 -6.79 -6.45
N ASN A 42 25.43 -7.77 -5.60
CA ASN A 42 26.78 -7.95 -5.07
C ASN A 42 27.76 -8.58 -6.08
N SER A 43 27.30 -9.63 -6.76
CA SER A 43 28.15 -10.54 -7.51
C SER A 43 28.33 -10.13 -8.97
N LEU A 44 27.47 -9.27 -9.51
CA LEU A 44 27.49 -8.86 -10.91
C LEU A 44 27.78 -7.36 -11.09
N PRO A 45 28.44 -6.96 -12.19
CA PRO A 45 28.56 -5.56 -12.57
C PRO A 45 27.19 -4.90 -12.75
N THR A 46 27.07 -3.61 -12.43
CA THR A 46 25.79 -2.85 -12.51
C THR A 46 25.09 -2.94 -13.86
N LYS A 47 25.84 -3.04 -14.96
CA LYS A 47 25.30 -3.19 -16.32
C LYS A 47 24.54 -4.51 -16.53
N GLU A 48 24.69 -5.50 -15.66
CA GLU A 48 24.07 -6.82 -15.79
C GLU A 48 22.85 -6.99 -14.90
N TRP A 49 22.60 -6.06 -13.96
CA TRP A 49 21.55 -6.21 -12.95
C TRP A 49 20.14 -6.44 -13.52
N TYR A 50 19.79 -5.83 -14.65
CA TYR A 50 18.46 -5.99 -15.27
C TYR A 50 18.41 -7.04 -16.40
N TYR A 51 19.54 -7.70 -16.69
CA TYR A 51 19.66 -8.76 -17.71
C TYR A 51 19.80 -10.16 -17.11
N GLU A 52 20.33 -10.26 -15.90
CA GLU A 52 20.37 -11.50 -15.12
C GLU A 52 18.96 -12.15 -15.08
N LYS A 53 18.93 -13.47 -15.29
CA LYS A 53 17.70 -14.27 -15.33
C LYS A 53 17.91 -15.74 -14.92
N THR A 54 18.95 -16.02 -14.13
CA THR A 54 19.22 -17.36 -13.59
C THR A 54 18.09 -17.76 -12.65
N SER A 55 17.61 -16.81 -11.84
CA SER A 55 16.38 -16.96 -11.08
C SER A 55 15.19 -16.44 -11.89
N GLU A 56 14.01 -17.02 -11.66
CA GLU A 56 12.75 -16.42 -12.11
C GLU A 56 12.46 -15.08 -11.42
N TRP A 57 13.04 -14.87 -10.23
CA TRP A 57 12.90 -13.66 -9.41
C TRP A 57 13.88 -12.56 -9.85
N THR A 58 13.60 -11.95 -11.00
CA THR A 58 14.44 -10.89 -11.55
C THR A 58 14.30 -9.57 -10.81
N LEU A 59 15.25 -8.65 -11.03
CA LEU A 59 15.21 -7.32 -10.43
C LEU A 59 14.12 -6.46 -11.10
N ASP A 60 13.01 -6.27 -10.37
CA ASP A 60 11.81 -5.61 -10.91
C ASP A 60 11.55 -4.22 -10.27
N TYR A 61 12.46 -3.75 -9.41
CA TYR A 61 12.38 -2.42 -8.77
C TYR A 61 13.30 -1.41 -9.47
N PRO A 62 13.00 -0.09 -9.38
CA PRO A 62 13.80 0.91 -10.07
C PRO A 62 15.19 1.09 -9.42
N PRO A 63 16.12 1.78 -10.10
CA PRO A 63 17.55 1.73 -9.75
C PRO A 63 17.93 2.15 -8.33
N PHE A 64 17.23 3.09 -7.68
CA PHE A 64 17.59 3.43 -6.30
C PHE A 64 17.36 2.27 -5.35
N PHE A 65 16.40 1.39 -5.62
CA PHE A 65 16.24 0.18 -4.82
C PHE A 65 17.33 -0.84 -5.10
N ALA A 66 17.76 -0.95 -6.36
CA ALA A 66 18.92 -1.78 -6.70
C ALA A 66 20.20 -1.31 -5.99
N TYR A 67 20.42 0.01 -5.90
CA TYR A 67 21.52 0.57 -5.11
C TYR A 67 21.34 0.34 -3.61
N PHE A 68 20.11 0.36 -3.11
CA PHE A 68 19.80 0.00 -1.73
C PHE A 68 20.17 -1.47 -1.44
N GLU A 69 19.74 -2.41 -2.30
CA GLU A 69 20.12 -3.83 -2.20
C GLU A 69 21.63 -4.03 -2.32
N TRP A 70 22.28 -3.33 -3.26
CA TRP A 70 23.73 -3.34 -3.37
C TRP A 70 24.42 -2.90 -2.07
N THR A 71 23.90 -1.84 -1.42
CA THR A 71 24.43 -1.35 -0.15
C THR A 71 24.25 -2.38 0.96
N MET A 72 23.06 -2.98 1.07
CA MET A 72 22.79 -4.05 2.04
C MET A 72 23.69 -5.27 1.79
N SER A 73 23.93 -5.61 0.52
CA SER A 73 24.73 -6.76 0.15
C SER A 73 26.20 -6.67 0.61
N GLN A 74 26.74 -5.46 0.80
CA GLN A 74 28.08 -5.27 1.35
C GLN A 74 28.17 -5.77 2.79
N PHE A 75 27.10 -5.61 3.57
CA PHE A 75 26.99 -6.14 4.93
C PHE A 75 26.59 -7.62 4.94
N ALA A 76 25.76 -8.04 3.98
CA ALA A 76 25.37 -9.44 3.81
C ALA A 76 26.58 -10.37 3.65
N ARG A 77 27.62 -9.89 2.95
CA ARG A 77 28.89 -10.62 2.76
C ARG A 77 29.56 -10.98 4.09
N LEU A 78 29.39 -10.16 5.12
CA LEU A 78 29.94 -10.41 6.45
C LEU A 78 29.05 -11.34 7.27
N ALA A 79 27.74 -11.35 7.01
CA ALA A 79 26.76 -12.16 7.74
C ALA A 79 26.74 -13.60 7.23
N ASP A 80 26.64 -13.79 5.91
CA ASP A 80 26.68 -15.09 5.25
C ASP A 80 27.01 -14.94 3.75
N PRO A 81 28.25 -15.26 3.33
CA PRO A 81 28.67 -15.18 1.93
C PRO A 81 27.86 -16.06 0.96
N GLU A 82 27.30 -17.18 1.44
CA GLU A 82 26.58 -18.13 0.58
C GLU A 82 25.26 -17.55 0.07
N MET A 83 24.65 -16.62 0.81
CA MET A 83 23.43 -15.93 0.38
C MET A 83 23.65 -15.07 -0.86
N LEU A 84 24.91 -14.69 -1.16
CA LEU A 84 25.28 -13.80 -2.26
C LEU A 84 25.61 -14.53 -3.57
N LYS A 85 25.56 -15.87 -3.56
CA LYS A 85 25.71 -16.67 -4.77
C LYS A 85 24.43 -16.62 -5.59
N VAL A 86 24.52 -16.15 -6.83
CA VAL A 86 23.35 -15.96 -7.73
C VAL A 86 22.65 -17.30 -8.03
N TYR A 87 23.41 -18.39 -8.13
CA TYR A 87 22.89 -19.73 -8.41
C TYR A 87 22.37 -20.48 -7.17
N ASN A 88 22.53 -19.92 -5.96
CA ASN A 88 22.13 -20.56 -4.71
C ASN A 88 20.65 -20.22 -4.42
N LEU A 89 19.78 -20.74 -5.28
CA LEU A 89 18.35 -20.50 -5.24
C LEU A 89 17.73 -21.14 -3.99
N GLU A 90 16.72 -20.47 -3.44
CA GLU A 90 15.98 -20.91 -2.24
C GLU A 90 16.86 -21.05 -0.98
N TYR A 91 18.01 -20.37 -0.96
CA TYR A 91 18.96 -20.45 0.15
C TYR A 91 18.47 -19.65 1.37
N ASP A 92 18.34 -20.34 2.51
CA ASP A 92 17.62 -19.79 3.66
C ASP A 92 18.25 -20.11 5.03
N SER A 93 19.58 -20.16 5.09
CA SER A 93 20.32 -20.34 6.36
C SER A 93 19.83 -19.40 7.47
N TRP A 94 19.99 -19.80 8.72
CA TRP A 94 19.61 -18.95 9.85
C TRP A 94 20.30 -17.59 9.81
N GLN A 95 21.56 -17.52 9.39
CA GLN A 95 22.31 -16.28 9.21
C GLN A 95 21.66 -15.38 8.17
N THR A 96 21.20 -15.96 7.04
CA THR A 96 20.44 -15.24 6.01
C THR A 96 19.12 -14.71 6.55
N VAL A 97 18.37 -15.55 7.28
CA VAL A 97 17.10 -15.17 7.92
C VAL A 97 17.32 -14.03 8.91
N TYR A 98 18.30 -14.14 9.80
CA TYR A 98 18.65 -13.09 10.76
C TYR A 98 19.03 -11.79 10.07
N PHE A 99 19.90 -11.86 9.06
CA PHE A 99 20.35 -10.69 8.31
C PHE A 99 19.17 -9.97 7.65
N GLN A 100 18.41 -10.69 6.83
CA GLN A 100 17.29 -10.13 6.09
C GLN A 100 16.24 -9.51 7.03
N ARG A 101 15.79 -10.24 8.05
CA ARG A 101 14.78 -9.72 9.00
C ARG A 101 15.31 -8.53 9.82
N ALA A 102 16.58 -8.55 10.20
CA ALA A 102 17.19 -7.42 10.91
C ALA A 102 17.29 -6.16 10.04
N THR A 103 17.60 -6.28 8.74
CA THR A 103 17.64 -5.13 7.84
C THR A 103 16.25 -4.50 7.62
N VAL A 104 15.18 -5.30 7.59
CA VAL A 104 13.80 -4.78 7.53
C VAL A 104 13.48 -3.95 8.77
N ILE A 105 13.81 -4.45 9.97
CA ILE A 105 13.64 -3.70 11.23
C ILE A 105 14.49 -2.42 11.25
N LEU A 106 15.76 -2.51 10.84
CA LEU A 106 16.68 -1.37 10.88
C LEU A 106 16.21 -0.24 9.96
N THR A 107 15.80 -0.58 8.74
CA THR A 107 15.36 0.41 7.74
C THR A 107 13.98 0.98 8.07
N GLU A 108 13.13 0.27 8.82
CA GLU A 108 11.89 0.78 9.39
C GLU A 108 12.11 1.94 10.39
N LEU A 109 13.33 2.16 10.91
CA LEU A 109 13.62 3.35 11.73
C LEU A 109 13.35 4.67 10.98
N VAL A 110 13.37 4.65 9.64
CA VAL A 110 12.92 5.78 8.82
C VAL A 110 11.44 6.11 9.07
N LEU A 111 10.60 5.10 9.25
CA LEU A 111 9.19 5.26 9.63
C LEU A 111 9.06 5.89 11.01
N VAL A 112 9.81 5.38 11.99
CA VAL A 112 9.81 5.90 13.37
C VAL A 112 10.17 7.39 13.37
N TYR A 113 11.19 7.78 12.62
CA TYR A 113 11.60 9.18 12.47
C TYR A 113 10.51 10.04 11.80
N ALA A 114 9.94 9.56 10.69
CA ALA A 114 8.88 10.27 9.97
C ALA A 114 7.63 10.51 10.84
N LEU A 115 7.23 9.51 11.62
CA LEU A 115 6.11 9.58 12.56
C LEU A 115 6.40 10.52 13.72
N HIS A 116 7.64 10.54 14.23
CA HIS A 116 8.06 11.51 15.23
C HIS A 116 7.90 12.96 14.73
N LEU A 117 8.38 13.25 13.52
CA LEU A 117 8.21 14.57 12.91
C LEU A 117 6.74 14.91 12.60
N PHE A 118 5.95 13.91 12.21
CA PHE A 118 4.50 14.09 12.00
C PHE A 118 3.80 14.60 13.27
N VAL A 119 4.10 14.01 14.44
CA VAL A 119 3.53 14.43 15.72
C VAL A 119 4.07 15.78 16.16
N GLN A 120 5.39 16.01 16.04
CA GLN A 120 5.99 17.28 16.45
C GLN A 120 5.48 18.48 15.65
N SER A 121 5.31 18.29 14.33
CA SER A 121 4.82 19.35 13.45
C SER A 121 3.30 19.54 13.49
N ALA A 122 2.57 18.74 14.27
CA ALA A 122 1.12 18.88 14.39
C ALA A 122 0.73 20.10 15.24
N PRO A 123 -0.38 20.79 14.92
CA PRO A 123 -0.95 21.84 15.77
C PRO A 123 -1.19 21.34 17.20
N PRO A 124 -1.07 22.20 18.24
CA PRO A 124 -1.23 21.77 19.63
C PRO A 124 -2.53 21.01 19.93
N SER A 125 -3.64 21.43 19.32
CA SER A 125 -4.96 20.78 19.45
C SER A 125 -5.01 19.37 18.83
N LEU A 126 -4.24 19.13 17.77
CA LEU A 126 -4.20 17.86 17.03
C LEU A 126 -3.00 16.98 17.41
N ARG A 127 -2.16 17.40 18.35
CA ARG A 127 -0.94 16.67 18.71
C ARG A 127 -1.23 15.31 19.33
N ARG A 128 -2.20 15.23 20.26
CA ARG A 128 -2.67 13.95 20.86
C ARG A 128 -3.31 13.03 19.81
N PRO A 129 -4.26 13.48 18.98
CA PRO A 129 -4.76 12.71 17.84
C PRO A 129 -3.65 12.23 16.90
N SER A 130 -2.73 13.11 16.48
CA SER A 130 -1.62 12.76 15.59
C SER A 130 -0.71 11.70 16.21
N HIS A 131 -0.50 11.75 17.52
CA HIS A 131 0.26 10.74 18.25
C HIS A 131 -0.43 9.37 18.24
N ALA A 132 -1.74 9.32 18.49
CA ALA A 132 -2.48 8.07 18.38
C ALA A 132 -2.46 7.51 16.95
N ALA A 133 -2.62 8.35 15.93
CA ALA A 133 -2.49 7.95 14.53
C ALA A 133 -1.08 7.42 14.21
N ALA A 134 -0.03 8.07 14.72
CA ALA A 134 1.35 7.63 14.55
C ALA A 134 1.59 6.23 15.16
N LEU A 135 1.14 6.02 16.39
CA LEU A 135 1.23 4.70 17.03
C LEU A 135 0.43 3.63 16.26
N SER A 136 -0.73 3.99 15.70
CA SER A 136 -1.54 3.07 14.90
C SER A 136 -0.80 2.61 13.64
N ILE A 137 -0.07 3.51 12.98
CA ILE A 137 0.74 3.19 11.79
C ILE A 137 1.93 2.32 12.19
N LEU A 138 2.68 2.71 13.21
CA LEU A 138 3.87 1.96 13.67
C LEU A 138 3.54 0.53 14.08
N LEU A 139 2.38 0.34 14.72
CA LEU A 139 1.89 -0.96 15.18
C LEU A 139 0.91 -1.60 14.19
N SER A 140 0.86 -1.13 12.93
CA SER A 140 -0.12 -1.61 11.96
C SER A 140 0.02 -3.11 11.72
N PRO A 141 -1.07 -3.89 11.78
CA PRO A 141 -1.06 -5.29 11.39
C PRO A 141 -0.63 -5.50 9.95
N GLY A 142 -0.87 -4.53 9.06
CA GLY A 142 -0.48 -4.61 7.66
C GLY A 142 1.03 -4.60 7.48
N LEU A 143 1.75 -3.75 8.21
CA LEU A 143 3.22 -3.75 8.22
C LEU A 143 3.77 -5.00 8.90
N LEU A 144 3.17 -5.45 10.01
CA LEU A 144 3.58 -6.70 10.66
C LEU A 144 3.48 -7.90 9.70
N ILE A 145 2.33 -8.05 9.05
CA ILE A 145 2.05 -9.16 8.13
C ILE A 145 2.95 -9.09 6.91
N ILE A 146 3.03 -7.93 6.25
CA ILE A 146 3.69 -7.81 4.94
C ILE A 146 5.22 -7.71 5.08
N ASP A 147 5.73 -6.97 6.06
CA ASP A 147 7.17 -6.75 6.17
C ASP A 147 7.85 -7.79 7.07
N HIS A 148 7.27 -8.04 8.24
CA HIS A 148 7.96 -8.80 9.30
C HIS A 148 7.63 -10.30 9.29
N ILE A 149 6.59 -10.72 8.57
CA ILE A 149 6.27 -12.14 8.34
C ILE A 149 6.44 -12.46 6.85
N HIS A 150 5.69 -11.83 5.94
CA HIS A 150 5.76 -12.12 4.50
C HIS A 150 7.11 -11.74 3.86
N PHE A 151 7.80 -10.72 4.39
CA PHE A 151 9.11 -10.20 3.95
C PHE A 151 9.05 -9.13 2.85
N GLN A 152 9.00 -7.85 3.23
CA GLN A 152 9.12 -6.68 2.34
C GLN A 152 9.71 -5.47 3.09
N TYR A 153 10.21 -4.48 2.36
CA TYR A 153 10.74 -3.22 2.92
C TYR A 153 9.71 -2.07 2.90
N ASN A 154 8.42 -2.32 3.14
CA ASN A 154 7.43 -1.23 3.01
C ASN A 154 7.50 -0.20 4.13
N GLY A 155 7.88 -0.57 5.35
CA GLY A 155 8.03 0.34 6.48
C GLY A 155 9.05 1.44 6.18
N PHE A 156 10.18 1.06 5.58
CA PHE A 156 11.16 2.01 5.04
C PHE A 156 10.54 2.96 4.02
N LEU A 157 9.89 2.41 2.98
CA LEU A 157 9.34 3.20 1.86
C LEU A 157 8.16 4.09 2.28
N TYR A 158 7.27 3.59 3.15
CA TYR A 158 6.22 4.38 3.77
C TYR A 158 6.77 5.43 4.73
N GLY A 159 7.89 5.16 5.40
CA GLY A 159 8.61 6.17 6.17
C GLY A 159 9.05 7.34 5.29
N LEU A 160 9.62 7.06 4.11
CA LEU A 160 9.96 8.10 3.13
C LEU A 160 8.70 8.83 2.60
N LEU A 161 7.61 8.10 2.32
CA LEU A 161 6.34 8.71 1.92
C LEU A 161 5.84 9.68 3.00
N ILE A 162 5.69 9.22 4.25
CA ILE A 162 5.19 10.05 5.35
C ILE A 162 6.13 11.24 5.57
N LEU A 163 7.44 11.04 5.54
CA LEU A 163 8.40 12.13 5.70
C LEU A 163 8.20 13.19 4.60
N SER A 164 8.04 12.78 3.34
CA SER A 164 7.76 13.71 2.24
C SER A 164 6.43 14.44 2.44
N LEU A 165 5.38 13.77 2.92
CA LEU A 165 4.08 14.38 3.23
C LEU A 165 4.18 15.36 4.40
N VAL A 166 4.95 15.05 5.45
CA VAL A 166 5.17 15.93 6.60
C VAL A 166 5.95 17.19 6.19
N LEU A 167 6.98 17.04 5.35
CA LEU A 167 7.74 18.17 4.81
C LEU A 167 6.88 19.10 3.95
N ALA A 168 5.75 18.64 3.40
CA ALA A 168 4.82 19.51 2.68
C ALA A 168 4.09 20.53 3.57
N ARG A 169 4.08 20.36 4.91
CA ARG A 169 3.37 21.26 5.85
C ARG A 169 3.91 22.69 5.85
N LYS A 170 5.22 22.87 5.63
CA LYS A 170 5.88 24.18 5.68
C LYS A 170 6.35 24.57 4.28
N LYS A 171 6.11 25.84 3.91
CA LYS A 171 6.55 26.40 2.61
C LYS A 171 8.06 26.27 2.37
N SER A 172 8.87 26.36 3.43
CA SER A 172 10.33 26.24 3.32
C SER A 172 10.81 24.83 2.96
N THR A 173 10.02 23.80 3.27
CA THR A 173 10.37 22.39 3.04
C THR A 173 9.60 21.75 1.87
N THR A 174 8.74 22.50 1.19
CA THR A 174 7.94 22.01 0.05
C THR A 174 8.79 21.47 -1.10
N LEU A 175 9.93 22.11 -1.43
CA LEU A 175 10.84 21.58 -2.44
C LEU A 175 11.39 20.21 -2.03
N VAL A 176 11.87 20.09 -0.78
CA VAL A 176 12.42 18.84 -0.25
C VAL A 176 11.36 17.73 -0.22
N SER A 177 10.11 18.07 0.09
CA SER A 177 8.96 17.15 -0.02
C SER A 177 8.86 16.54 -1.44
N GLY A 178 8.90 17.38 -2.47
CA GLY A 178 8.83 16.93 -3.86
C GLY A 178 10.04 16.09 -4.29
N LEU A 179 11.25 16.50 -3.91
CA LEU A 179 12.48 15.76 -4.24
C LEU A 179 12.58 14.41 -3.53
N LEU A 180 12.14 14.35 -2.26
CA LEU A 180 12.08 13.09 -1.51
C LEU A 180 11.06 12.13 -2.11
N PHE A 181 9.91 12.63 -2.56
CA PHE A 181 8.93 11.81 -3.28
C PHE A 181 9.45 11.35 -4.66
N ALA A 182 10.20 12.19 -5.38
CA ALA A 182 10.86 11.78 -6.63
C ALA A 182 11.88 10.65 -6.38
N ALA A 183 12.65 10.71 -5.28
CA ALA A 183 13.54 9.63 -4.89
C ALA A 183 12.77 8.35 -4.51
N LEU A 184 11.62 8.49 -3.84
CA LEU A 184 10.72 7.38 -3.53
C LEU A 184 10.17 6.70 -4.79
N LEU A 185 9.83 7.45 -5.83
CA LEU A 185 9.44 6.88 -7.14
C LEU A 185 10.58 6.04 -7.76
N CYS A 186 11.82 6.48 -7.58
CA CYS A 186 13.01 5.74 -8.03
C CYS A 186 13.35 4.54 -7.13
N LEU A 187 12.75 4.41 -5.95
CA LEU A 187 12.84 3.24 -5.06
C LEU A 187 11.72 2.23 -5.33
N LYS A 188 10.50 2.67 -5.62
CA LYS A 188 9.40 1.76 -5.95
C LYS A 188 8.38 2.48 -6.84
N HIS A 189 8.21 2.00 -8.06
CA HIS A 189 7.37 2.65 -9.07
C HIS A 189 5.86 2.62 -8.71
N ILE A 190 5.43 1.80 -7.75
CA ILE A 190 4.02 1.77 -7.29
C ILE A 190 3.55 3.12 -6.73
N TYR A 191 4.47 3.97 -6.23
CA TYR A 191 4.13 5.32 -5.77
C TYR A 191 3.75 6.27 -6.91
N LEU A 192 3.90 5.86 -8.18
CA LEU A 192 3.41 6.59 -9.34
C LEU A 192 1.89 6.85 -9.23
N TYR A 193 1.15 5.98 -8.55
CA TYR A 193 -0.26 6.17 -8.24
C TYR A 193 -0.56 7.44 -7.44
N LEU A 194 0.41 7.92 -6.65
CA LEU A 194 0.28 9.13 -5.83
C LEU A 194 0.84 10.38 -6.53
N ALA A 195 1.62 10.21 -7.59
CA ALA A 195 2.34 11.28 -8.26
C ALA A 195 1.45 12.41 -8.82
N PRO A 196 0.23 12.16 -9.33
CA PRO A 196 -0.65 13.24 -9.78
C PRO A 196 -0.96 14.26 -8.68
N ALA A 197 -1.17 13.81 -7.44
CA ALA A 197 -1.40 14.70 -6.30
C ALA A 197 -0.17 15.53 -5.97
N TYR A 198 1.03 14.94 -5.97
CA TYR A 198 2.28 15.68 -5.78
C TYR A 198 2.51 16.72 -6.88
N PHE A 199 2.28 16.34 -8.14
CA PHE A 199 2.42 17.24 -9.27
C PHE A 199 1.53 18.48 -9.12
N VAL A 200 0.23 18.27 -8.90
CA VAL A 200 -0.74 19.37 -8.75
C VAL A 200 -0.43 20.22 -7.53
N PHE A 201 -0.08 19.60 -6.39
CA PHE A 201 0.29 20.32 -5.18
C PHE A 201 1.56 21.18 -5.38
N LEU A 202 2.64 20.60 -5.90
CA LEU A 202 3.89 21.33 -6.11
C LEU A 202 3.72 22.44 -7.15
N LEU A 203 3.02 22.17 -8.26
CA LEU A 203 2.68 23.18 -9.24
C LEU A 203 1.97 24.36 -8.57
N ARG A 204 0.88 24.09 -7.85
CA ARG A 204 0.03 25.13 -7.27
C ARG A 204 0.68 25.86 -6.09
N ALA A 205 1.33 25.12 -5.18
CA ALA A 205 1.82 25.63 -3.91
C ALA A 205 3.25 26.19 -3.98
N TYR A 206 4.07 25.71 -4.93
CA TYR A 206 5.49 26.07 -5.03
C TYR A 206 5.83 26.85 -6.30
N CYS A 207 5.28 26.45 -7.45
CA CYS A 207 5.61 27.06 -8.75
C CYS A 207 4.71 28.23 -9.15
N LEU A 208 3.48 28.31 -8.65
CA LEU A 208 2.54 29.40 -8.95
C LEU A 208 2.38 30.39 -7.80
N GLY A 209 2.05 31.63 -8.11
CA GLY A 209 1.85 32.70 -7.13
C GLY A 209 0.68 32.38 -6.18
N PRO A 210 0.75 32.80 -4.90
CA PRO A 210 -0.31 32.52 -3.95
C PRO A 210 -1.64 33.21 -4.34
N LYS A 211 -1.55 34.44 -4.88
CA LYS A 211 -2.72 35.27 -5.26
C LYS A 211 -3.21 35.06 -6.70
N SER A 212 -2.32 34.73 -7.64
CA SER A 212 -2.66 34.58 -9.06
C SER A 212 -1.89 33.42 -9.67
N ILE A 213 -2.62 32.58 -10.41
CA ILE A 213 -2.05 31.45 -11.16
C ILE A 213 -1.22 31.89 -12.36
N PHE A 214 -1.43 33.13 -12.85
CA PHE A 214 -0.66 33.69 -13.96
C PHE A 214 0.70 34.23 -13.53
N HIS A 215 0.92 34.40 -12.22
CA HIS A 215 2.22 34.76 -11.68
C HIS A 215 3.07 33.52 -11.45
N ILE A 216 3.89 33.15 -12.43
CA ILE A 216 4.77 31.98 -12.36
C ILE A 216 6.02 32.33 -11.55
N GLN A 217 6.31 31.54 -10.51
CA GLN A 217 7.54 31.62 -9.73
C GLN A 217 8.65 30.85 -10.47
N PHE A 218 9.17 31.43 -11.56
CA PHE A 218 10.13 30.77 -12.47
C PHE A 218 11.34 30.15 -11.77
N LEU A 219 11.93 30.85 -10.78
CA LEU A 219 13.07 30.31 -10.03
C LEU A 219 12.71 29.05 -9.23
N ASN A 220 11.50 28.98 -8.67
CA ASN A 220 11.03 27.79 -7.97
C ASN A 220 10.77 26.65 -8.95
N ALA A 221 10.17 26.95 -10.11
CA ALA A 221 9.97 25.97 -11.16
C ALA A 221 11.30 25.39 -11.67
N ILE A 222 12.33 26.22 -11.88
CA ILE A 222 13.68 25.77 -12.25
C ILE A 222 14.29 24.93 -11.14
N LYS A 223 14.24 25.36 -9.87
CA LYS A 223 14.75 24.58 -8.73
C LYS A 223 14.11 23.19 -8.64
N LEU A 224 12.79 23.12 -8.79
CA LEU A 224 12.06 21.86 -8.77
C LEU A 224 12.43 20.99 -9.97
N GLY A 225 12.39 21.55 -11.18
CA GLY A 225 12.71 20.84 -12.42
C GLY A 225 14.14 20.29 -12.41
N THR A 226 15.13 21.12 -12.09
CA THR A 226 16.53 20.69 -11.96
C THR A 226 16.70 19.63 -10.87
N GLY A 227 16.06 19.79 -9.71
CA GLY A 227 16.13 18.80 -8.65
C GLY A 227 15.55 17.44 -9.05
N ILE A 228 14.42 17.42 -9.76
CA ILE A 228 13.84 16.18 -10.30
C ILE A 228 14.77 15.55 -11.34
N ILE A 229 15.33 16.35 -12.26
CA ILE A 229 16.30 15.88 -13.26
C ILE A 229 17.52 15.27 -12.59
N VAL A 230 18.05 15.87 -11.52
CA VAL A 230 19.18 15.33 -10.77
C VAL A 230 18.82 13.99 -10.12
N VAL A 231 17.65 13.87 -9.49
CA VAL A 231 17.19 12.63 -8.86
C VAL A 231 17.03 11.50 -9.88
N PHE A 232 16.29 11.75 -10.97
CA PHE A 232 16.08 10.75 -12.02
C PHE A 232 17.36 10.47 -12.82
N GLY A 233 18.20 11.48 -13.02
CA GLY A 233 19.51 11.32 -13.66
C GLY A 233 20.46 10.46 -12.83
N ALA A 234 20.45 10.61 -11.50
CA ALA A 234 21.21 9.74 -10.61
C ALA A 234 20.69 8.30 -10.61
N ALA A 235 19.37 8.10 -10.71
CA ALA A 235 18.78 6.77 -10.75
C ALA A 235 18.99 6.07 -12.11
N PHE A 236 18.57 6.72 -13.19
CA PHE A 236 18.46 6.10 -14.52
C PHE A 236 19.61 6.48 -15.47
N GLY A 237 20.41 7.50 -15.16
CA GLY A 237 21.50 7.99 -16.02
C GLY A 237 22.52 6.92 -16.42
N PRO A 238 23.05 6.09 -15.48
CA PRO A 238 23.95 5.00 -15.84
C PRO A 238 23.33 4.01 -16.83
N PHE A 239 22.07 3.63 -16.62
CA PHE A 239 21.33 2.71 -17.50
C PHE A 239 20.98 3.34 -18.85
N ALA A 240 20.75 4.66 -18.89
CA ALA A 240 20.59 5.42 -20.14
C ALA A 240 21.88 5.44 -20.96
N TYR A 241 23.03 5.67 -20.29
CA TYR A 241 24.34 5.63 -20.93
C TYR A 241 24.64 4.25 -21.54
N TRP A 242 24.26 3.17 -20.87
CA TRP A 242 24.39 1.80 -21.39
C TRP A 242 23.27 1.37 -22.35
N GLN A 243 22.34 2.26 -22.73
CA GLN A 243 21.21 1.97 -23.61
C GLN A 243 20.26 0.87 -23.09
N GLN A 244 20.12 0.74 -21.77
CA GLN A 244 19.34 -0.32 -21.11
C GLN A 244 17.93 0.11 -20.68
N ILE A 245 17.53 1.34 -20.96
CA ILE A 245 16.21 1.88 -20.56
C ILE A 245 15.05 1.01 -21.07
N PRO A 246 15.00 0.51 -22.31
CA PRO A 246 13.92 -0.36 -22.76
C PRO A 246 13.83 -1.66 -21.95
N GLN A 247 14.97 -2.29 -21.68
CA GLN A 247 15.04 -3.51 -20.85
C GLN A 247 14.54 -3.23 -19.44
N LEU A 248 15.03 -2.17 -18.81
CA LEU A 248 14.64 -1.75 -17.48
C LEU A 248 13.13 -1.49 -17.39
N LEU A 249 12.55 -0.74 -18.35
CA LEU A 249 11.12 -0.46 -18.37
C LEU A 249 10.27 -1.73 -18.53
N SER A 250 10.75 -2.71 -19.31
CA SER A 250 10.05 -3.99 -19.47
C SER A 250 10.00 -4.81 -18.17
N ARG A 251 11.03 -4.68 -17.30
CA ARG A 251 11.06 -5.28 -15.95
C ARG A 251 10.14 -4.55 -14.98
N LEU A 252 10.17 -3.21 -14.98
CA LEU A 252 9.34 -2.41 -14.07
C LEU A 252 7.85 -2.52 -14.39
N PHE A 253 7.48 -2.65 -15.67
CA PHE A 253 6.11 -2.69 -16.13
C PHE A 253 5.83 -3.96 -16.95
N PRO A 254 5.69 -5.13 -16.30
CA PRO A 254 5.39 -6.38 -16.99
C PRO A 254 3.93 -6.40 -17.43
N PHE A 255 3.68 -6.33 -18.75
CA PHE A 255 2.32 -6.22 -19.32
C PHE A 255 1.54 -7.54 -19.41
N SER A 256 2.16 -8.69 -19.11
CA SER A 256 1.58 -10.02 -19.34
C SER A 256 0.67 -10.53 -18.20
N ARG A 257 -0.12 -9.65 -17.57
CA ARG A 257 -0.89 -10.01 -16.37
C ARG A 257 -2.38 -9.70 -16.54
N GLY A 258 -3.25 -10.61 -16.07
CA GLY A 258 -4.71 -10.45 -16.09
C GLY A 258 -5.24 -9.46 -15.05
N LEU A 259 -6.53 -9.13 -15.15
CA LEU A 259 -7.23 -8.12 -14.33
C LEU A 259 -7.17 -8.44 -12.83
N CYS A 260 -7.58 -9.66 -12.46
CA CYS A 260 -7.55 -10.15 -11.07
C CYS A 260 -6.45 -11.20 -10.90
N HIS A 261 -5.75 -11.12 -9.78
CA HIS A 261 -4.83 -12.18 -9.35
C HIS A 261 -5.61 -13.40 -8.80
N ALA A 262 -4.92 -14.51 -8.51
CA ALA A 262 -5.53 -15.72 -7.93
C ALA A 262 -6.33 -15.44 -6.64
N TYR A 263 -5.83 -14.52 -5.82
CA TYR A 263 -6.56 -13.91 -4.71
C TYR A 263 -6.99 -12.51 -5.13
N TRP A 264 -8.29 -12.22 -5.08
CA TRP A 264 -8.80 -10.95 -5.56
C TRP A 264 -8.51 -9.86 -4.54
N ALA A 265 -7.74 -8.83 -4.94
CA ALA A 265 -7.62 -7.62 -4.14
C ALA A 265 -9.02 -7.03 -3.88
N PRO A 266 -9.30 -6.47 -2.69
CA PRO A 266 -10.64 -5.98 -2.32
C PRO A 266 -11.01 -4.67 -3.02
N ASN A 267 -11.17 -4.71 -4.34
CA ASN A 267 -11.45 -3.59 -5.21
C ASN A 267 -12.78 -3.78 -5.98
N VAL A 268 -13.09 -2.87 -6.90
CA VAL A 268 -14.35 -2.94 -7.68
C VAL A 268 -14.41 -4.22 -8.52
N TRP A 269 -13.27 -4.69 -9.02
CA TRP A 269 -13.18 -5.89 -9.83
C TRP A 269 -13.48 -7.17 -9.04
N ALA A 270 -13.15 -7.23 -7.74
CA ALA A 270 -13.57 -8.34 -6.88
C ALA A 270 -15.10 -8.44 -6.77
N MET A 271 -15.79 -7.31 -6.60
CA MET A 271 -17.27 -7.30 -6.59
C MET A 271 -17.84 -7.64 -7.97
N TYR A 272 -17.20 -7.18 -9.04
CA TYR A 272 -17.59 -7.49 -10.41
C TYR A 272 -17.48 -9.00 -10.70
N SER A 273 -16.33 -9.59 -10.37
CA SER A 273 -16.10 -11.04 -10.45
C SER A 273 -17.09 -11.83 -9.61
N PHE A 274 -17.35 -11.41 -8.37
CA PHE A 274 -18.36 -12.06 -7.51
C PHE A 274 -19.75 -12.01 -8.14
N THR A 275 -20.13 -10.85 -8.71
CA THR A 275 -21.43 -10.67 -9.37
C THR A 275 -21.55 -11.57 -10.60
N ASP A 276 -20.50 -11.69 -11.42
CA ASP A 276 -20.45 -12.62 -12.54
C ASP A 276 -20.73 -14.07 -12.08
N ARG A 277 -20.11 -14.50 -10.97
CA ARG A 277 -20.32 -15.85 -10.41
C ARG A 277 -21.76 -16.08 -9.95
N VAL A 278 -22.37 -15.11 -9.29
CA VAL A 278 -23.78 -15.18 -8.88
C VAL A 278 -24.69 -15.23 -10.11
N LEU A 279 -24.39 -14.45 -11.14
CA LEU A 279 -25.16 -14.42 -12.39
C LEU A 279 -25.07 -15.72 -13.16
N ILE A 280 -23.93 -16.44 -13.17
CA ILE A 280 -23.84 -17.78 -13.77
C ILE A 280 -24.89 -18.73 -13.17
N TYR A 281 -25.07 -18.70 -11.85
CA TYR A 281 -26.05 -19.55 -11.17
C TYR A 281 -27.50 -19.12 -11.48
N LEU A 282 -27.73 -17.83 -11.66
CA LEU A 282 -29.06 -17.28 -11.97
C LEU A 282 -29.40 -17.32 -13.46
N ALA A 283 -28.42 -17.45 -14.35
CA ALA A 283 -28.59 -17.38 -15.80
C ALA A 283 -29.65 -18.33 -16.35
N PRO A 284 -29.76 -19.60 -15.91
CA PRO A 284 -30.83 -20.50 -16.38
C PRO A 284 -32.25 -20.02 -16.04
N ARG A 285 -32.40 -19.26 -14.95
CA ARG A 285 -33.70 -18.71 -14.52
C ARG A 285 -34.03 -17.38 -15.20
N LEU A 286 -33.00 -16.64 -15.62
CA LEU A 286 -33.13 -15.29 -16.19
C LEU A 286 -33.00 -15.27 -17.73
N GLY A 287 -32.69 -16.40 -18.36
CA GLY A 287 -32.48 -16.49 -19.81
C GLY A 287 -31.24 -15.74 -20.28
N LEU A 288 -30.21 -15.59 -19.44
CA LEU A 288 -29.00 -14.86 -19.78
C LEU A 288 -28.04 -15.75 -20.60
N PRO A 289 -27.37 -15.21 -21.64
CA PRO A 289 -26.33 -15.95 -22.34
C PRO A 289 -25.11 -16.16 -21.44
N VAL A 290 -24.55 -17.36 -21.45
CA VAL A 290 -23.37 -17.73 -20.65
C VAL A 290 -22.27 -18.24 -21.57
N ASN A 291 -21.10 -17.59 -21.52
CA ASN A 291 -19.90 -18.08 -22.19
C ASN A 291 -19.31 -19.27 -21.39
N GLN A 292 -19.45 -20.48 -21.93
CA GLN A 292 -19.00 -21.72 -21.30
C GLN A 292 -17.48 -21.78 -21.09
N GLU A 293 -16.69 -21.14 -21.96
CA GLU A 293 -15.22 -21.14 -21.86
C GLU A 293 -14.71 -20.31 -20.68
N ALA A 294 -15.47 -19.27 -20.29
CA ALA A 294 -15.13 -18.34 -19.21
C ALA A 294 -15.59 -18.83 -17.81
N ILE A 295 -16.40 -19.88 -17.74
CA ILE A 295 -16.89 -20.44 -16.46
C ILE A 295 -15.74 -20.87 -15.55
N ASN A 296 -14.62 -21.35 -16.10
CA ASN A 296 -13.48 -21.80 -15.28
C ASN A 296 -12.34 -20.78 -15.17
N SER A 297 -12.44 -19.61 -15.82
CA SER A 297 -11.32 -18.66 -15.90
C SER A 297 -10.96 -18.08 -14.52
N VAL A 298 -11.95 -17.63 -13.76
CA VAL A 298 -11.73 -16.93 -12.48
C VAL A 298 -11.59 -17.90 -11.28
N THR A 299 -11.84 -19.20 -11.46
CA THR A 299 -11.85 -20.22 -10.39
C THR A 299 -10.63 -21.13 -10.37
N ARG A 300 -9.72 -20.99 -11.35
CA ARG A 300 -8.51 -21.84 -11.44
C ARG A 300 -7.44 -21.51 -10.40
N GLY A 301 -7.52 -20.35 -9.74
CA GLY A 301 -6.46 -19.89 -8.83
C GLY A 301 -5.10 -19.67 -9.53
N LEU A 302 -5.09 -19.64 -10.87
CA LEU A 302 -3.90 -19.40 -11.68
C LEU A 302 -3.85 -17.93 -12.10
N VAL A 303 -2.65 -17.36 -12.16
CA VAL A 303 -2.41 -16.02 -12.71
C VAL A 303 -2.56 -16.10 -14.24
N GLY A 304 -3.63 -15.53 -14.78
CA GLY A 304 -3.92 -15.55 -16.22
C GLY A 304 -4.99 -14.54 -16.61
N ASP A 305 -5.31 -14.47 -17.90
CA ASP A 305 -6.32 -13.56 -18.42
C ASP A 305 -7.70 -13.90 -17.85
N THR A 306 -8.25 -12.94 -17.11
CA THR A 306 -9.54 -13.05 -16.44
C THR A 306 -10.62 -12.87 -17.49
N SER A 307 -11.49 -13.85 -17.65
CA SER A 307 -12.66 -13.76 -18.54
C SER A 307 -13.96 -13.96 -17.77
N PHE A 308 -15.00 -13.26 -18.20
CA PHE A 308 -16.30 -13.20 -17.55
C PHE A 308 -17.33 -14.01 -18.35
N ALA A 309 -18.15 -14.78 -17.64
CA ALA A 309 -19.08 -15.70 -18.27
C ALA A 309 -20.39 -15.03 -18.67
N VAL A 310 -20.83 -14.03 -17.90
CA VAL A 310 -22.07 -13.29 -18.12
C VAL A 310 -21.81 -11.79 -18.29
N LEU A 311 -20.93 -11.23 -17.47
CA LEU A 311 -20.60 -9.81 -17.52
C LEU A 311 -19.62 -9.47 -18.67
N PRO A 312 -19.64 -8.23 -19.18
CA PRO A 312 -18.68 -7.78 -20.19
C PRO A 312 -17.20 -7.89 -19.78
N GLU A 313 -16.34 -8.14 -20.76
CA GLU A 313 -14.89 -8.10 -20.55
C GLU A 313 -14.39 -6.70 -20.20
N ILE A 314 -13.53 -6.62 -19.20
CA ILE A 314 -12.89 -5.38 -18.77
C ILE A 314 -11.47 -5.35 -19.34
N THR A 315 -11.16 -4.29 -20.09
CA THR A 315 -9.83 -4.13 -20.71
C THR A 315 -8.93 -3.22 -19.88
N ALA A 316 -7.60 -3.40 -19.99
CA ALA A 316 -6.61 -2.51 -19.36
C ALA A 316 -6.78 -1.03 -19.74
N ARG A 317 -7.33 -0.74 -20.92
CA ARG A 317 -7.65 0.64 -21.34
C ARG A 317 -8.81 1.23 -20.53
N MET A 318 -9.86 0.45 -20.28
CA MET A 318 -11.02 0.89 -19.49
C MET A 318 -10.63 1.18 -18.05
N THR A 319 -9.81 0.31 -17.45
CA THR A 319 -9.31 0.49 -16.08
C THR A 319 -8.39 1.72 -15.97
N PHE A 320 -7.52 1.95 -16.95
CA PHE A 320 -6.69 3.14 -17.02
C PHE A 320 -7.52 4.43 -17.10
N ILE A 321 -8.50 4.49 -18.00
CA ILE A 321 -9.39 5.66 -18.15
C ILE A 321 -10.18 5.90 -16.87
N SER A 322 -10.74 4.84 -16.27
CA SER A 322 -11.52 4.93 -15.03
C SER A 322 -10.66 5.42 -13.86
N THR A 323 -9.45 4.88 -13.72
CA THR A 323 -8.49 5.31 -12.71
C THR A 323 -8.17 6.79 -12.86
N LEU A 324 -7.81 7.22 -14.07
CA LEU A 324 -7.46 8.62 -14.34
C LEU A 324 -8.64 9.56 -14.07
N PHE A 325 -9.85 9.18 -14.49
CA PHE A 325 -11.06 9.95 -14.23
C PHE A 325 -11.26 10.19 -12.73
N PHE A 326 -11.22 9.13 -11.91
CA PHE A 326 -11.40 9.25 -10.46
C PHE A 326 -10.21 9.90 -9.74
N GLN A 327 -9.01 9.89 -10.34
CA GLN A 327 -7.87 10.67 -9.84
C GLN A 327 -8.04 12.17 -10.12
N ILE A 328 -8.56 12.58 -11.27
CA ILE A 328 -8.70 14.00 -11.63
C ILE A 328 -9.65 14.74 -10.68
N ILE A 329 -10.72 14.09 -10.23
CA ILE A 329 -11.76 14.68 -9.36
C ILE A 329 -11.16 15.37 -8.11
N PRO A 330 -10.40 14.69 -7.22
CA PRO A 330 -9.79 15.35 -6.06
C PRO A 330 -8.71 16.37 -6.43
N LEU A 331 -8.02 16.19 -7.55
CA LEU A 331 -6.96 17.11 -7.99
C LEU A 331 -7.50 18.50 -8.32
N ILE A 332 -8.75 18.60 -8.80
CA ILE A 332 -9.41 19.89 -9.03
C ILE A 332 -9.49 20.68 -7.72
N LYS A 333 -9.99 20.06 -6.63
CA LYS A 333 -10.05 20.73 -5.31
C LYS A 333 -8.65 21.09 -4.82
N LEU A 334 -7.68 20.17 -4.94
CA LEU A 334 -6.29 20.41 -4.54
C LEU A 334 -5.67 21.61 -5.26
N PHE A 335 -5.96 21.79 -6.55
CA PHE A 335 -5.45 22.92 -7.31
C PHE A 335 -6.00 24.27 -6.82
N PHE A 336 -7.24 24.30 -6.33
CA PHE A 336 -7.83 25.54 -5.81
C PHE A 336 -7.53 25.77 -4.32
N ASP A 337 -7.40 24.71 -3.53
CA ASP A 337 -7.03 24.74 -2.11
C ASP A 337 -5.80 23.85 -1.84
N PRO A 338 -4.58 24.38 -2.03
CA PRO A 338 -3.34 23.63 -1.79
C PRO A 338 -2.97 23.59 -0.30
N SER A 339 -3.93 23.33 0.59
CA SER A 339 -3.68 23.11 2.01
C SER A 339 -3.06 21.72 2.25
N TRP A 340 -2.35 21.54 3.38
CA TRP A 340 -1.71 20.27 3.69
C TRP A 340 -2.73 19.14 3.78
N GLU A 341 -3.89 19.38 4.39
CA GLU A 341 -4.93 18.39 4.55
C GLU A 341 -5.61 18.04 3.23
N THR A 342 -5.86 19.03 2.36
CA THR A 342 -6.39 18.78 1.02
C THR A 342 -5.37 18.03 0.16
N PHE A 343 -4.07 18.25 0.37
CA PHE A 343 -3.01 17.47 -0.25
C PHE A 343 -2.98 16.01 0.22
N ILE A 344 -2.99 15.74 1.54
CA ILE A 344 -3.07 14.35 2.04
C ILE A 344 -4.34 13.67 1.54
N GLY A 345 -5.48 14.36 1.58
CA GLY A 345 -6.74 13.81 1.08
C GLY A 345 -6.71 13.48 -0.41
N ALA A 346 -6.07 14.32 -1.23
CA ALA A 346 -5.87 14.04 -2.66
C ALA A 346 -4.92 12.86 -2.87
N VAL A 347 -3.81 12.76 -2.13
CA VAL A 347 -2.91 11.60 -2.17
C VAL A 347 -3.66 10.31 -1.83
N THR A 348 -4.45 10.32 -0.75
CA THR A 348 -5.30 9.19 -0.37
C THR A 348 -6.31 8.84 -1.45
N LEU A 349 -6.98 9.82 -2.05
CA LEU A 349 -7.99 9.58 -3.11
C LEU A 349 -7.36 9.13 -4.43
N CYS A 350 -6.15 9.58 -4.77
CA CYS A 350 -5.40 9.05 -5.89
C CYS A 350 -5.00 7.59 -5.65
N GLY A 351 -4.58 7.26 -4.43
CA GLY A 351 -4.33 5.88 -4.00
C GLY A 351 -5.60 5.01 -4.09
N TYR A 352 -6.74 5.52 -3.63
CA TYR A 352 -8.04 4.84 -3.79
C TYR A 352 -8.38 4.57 -5.25
N ALA A 353 -8.28 5.59 -6.11
CA ALA A 353 -8.63 5.45 -7.52
C ALA A 353 -7.78 4.36 -8.19
N SER A 354 -6.46 4.35 -7.96
CA SER A 354 -5.56 3.32 -8.46
C SER A 354 -5.83 1.95 -7.88
N PHE A 355 -6.16 1.85 -6.59
CA PHE A 355 -6.47 0.57 -5.94
C PHE A 355 -7.80 -0.02 -6.41
N LEU A 356 -8.83 0.82 -6.53
CA LEU A 356 -10.20 0.40 -6.85
C LEU A 356 -10.40 0.08 -8.33
N PHE A 357 -9.79 0.88 -9.21
CA PHE A 357 -10.03 0.81 -10.66
C PHE A 357 -8.78 0.42 -11.45
N GLY A 358 -7.64 0.18 -10.80
CA GLY A 358 -6.40 -0.20 -11.48
C GLY A 358 -6.50 -1.58 -12.13
N TRP A 359 -5.69 -1.77 -13.18
CA TRP A 359 -5.42 -3.10 -13.74
C TRP A 359 -4.41 -3.83 -12.86
N HIS A 360 -4.65 -5.10 -12.57
CA HIS A 360 -3.70 -5.95 -11.86
C HIS A 360 -3.24 -5.39 -10.50
N VAL A 361 -4.20 -5.16 -9.61
CA VAL A 361 -3.94 -4.65 -8.27
C VAL A 361 -3.80 -5.82 -7.29
N HIS A 362 -2.78 -5.77 -6.44
CA HIS A 362 -2.60 -6.70 -5.33
C HIS A 362 -3.23 -6.15 -4.03
N GLU A 363 -3.71 -7.05 -3.19
CA GLU A 363 -4.21 -6.81 -1.84
C GLU A 363 -3.23 -6.01 -0.99
N LYS A 364 -1.92 -6.27 -1.13
CA LYS A 364 -0.83 -5.57 -0.42
C LYS A 364 -0.85 -4.06 -0.69
N ALA A 365 -1.34 -3.63 -1.86
CA ALA A 365 -1.39 -2.22 -2.25
C ALA A 365 -2.39 -1.39 -1.43
N ILE A 366 -3.28 -2.00 -0.63
CA ILE A 366 -4.24 -1.27 0.22
C ILE A 366 -3.54 -0.34 1.22
N LEU A 367 -2.29 -0.65 1.60
CA LEU A 367 -1.48 0.21 2.46
C LEU A 367 -1.17 1.58 1.83
N LEU A 368 -1.16 1.70 0.49
CA LEU A 368 -1.04 3.01 -0.19
C LEU A 368 -2.22 3.93 0.12
N VAL A 369 -3.35 3.38 0.56
CA VAL A 369 -4.53 4.13 0.96
C VAL A 369 -4.57 4.33 2.48
N ILE A 370 -4.36 3.25 3.25
CA ILE A 370 -4.46 3.25 4.72
C ILE A 370 -3.46 4.21 5.35
N ILE A 371 -2.21 4.20 4.88
CA ILE A 371 -1.12 4.97 5.49
C ILE A 371 -1.38 6.48 5.38
N PRO A 372 -1.58 7.08 4.18
CA PRO A 372 -1.86 8.51 4.10
C PRO A 372 -3.21 8.87 4.75
N PHE A 373 -4.24 8.02 4.66
CA PHE A 373 -5.53 8.33 5.30
C PHE A 373 -5.41 8.38 6.84
N SER A 374 -4.62 7.49 7.43
CA SER A 374 -4.36 7.48 8.88
C SER A 374 -3.83 8.82 9.41
N LEU A 375 -3.06 9.57 8.59
CA LEU A 375 -2.51 10.88 8.98
C LEU A 375 -3.58 11.97 9.21
N ILE A 376 -4.77 11.80 8.63
CA ILE A 376 -5.89 12.75 8.70
C ILE A 376 -7.18 12.13 9.27
N ALA A 377 -7.16 10.83 9.62
CA ALA A 377 -8.32 10.09 10.11
C ALA A 377 -8.94 10.70 11.37
N LEU A 378 -8.13 11.34 12.22
CA LEU A 378 -8.58 11.96 13.48
C LEU A 378 -8.77 13.47 13.41
N ARG A 379 -8.87 14.04 12.20
CA ARG A 379 -9.14 15.47 12.04
C ARG A 379 -10.52 15.86 12.59
N ASP A 380 -11.54 15.12 12.19
CA ASP A 380 -12.89 15.22 12.74
C ASP A 380 -13.58 13.84 12.69
N ARG A 381 -14.74 13.71 13.35
CA ARG A 381 -15.50 12.46 13.37
C ARG A 381 -15.99 11.96 12.01
N ARG A 382 -16.11 12.80 10.99
CA ARG A 382 -16.50 12.40 9.62
C ARG A 382 -15.34 11.68 8.93
N TYR A 383 -14.10 12.16 9.09
CA TYR A 383 -12.90 11.45 8.59
C TYR A 383 -12.79 10.06 9.24
N LEU A 384 -12.99 9.98 10.56
CA LEU A 384 -12.98 8.69 11.27
C LEU A 384 -14.11 7.77 10.78
N GLY A 385 -15.32 8.30 10.60
CA GLY A 385 -16.46 7.54 10.05
C GLY A 385 -16.14 6.90 8.71
N ALA A 386 -15.51 7.65 7.80
CA ALA A 386 -15.03 7.10 6.53
C ALA A 386 -13.86 6.12 6.72
N PHE A 387 -12.93 6.35 7.64
CA PHE A 387 -11.75 5.50 7.84
C PHE A 387 -12.05 4.12 8.45
N ARG A 388 -13.04 4.00 9.35
CA ARG A 388 -13.35 2.73 10.05
C ARG A 388 -13.55 1.51 9.12
N PRO A 389 -14.42 1.57 8.10
CA PRO A 389 -14.61 0.43 7.20
C PRO A 389 -13.33 0.07 6.44
N LEU A 390 -12.50 1.06 6.03
CA LEU A 390 -11.20 0.80 5.42
C LEU A 390 -10.25 0.09 6.39
N ALA A 391 -10.19 0.55 7.66
CA ALA A 391 -9.31 -0.05 8.66
C ALA A 391 -9.63 -1.53 8.88
N VAL A 392 -10.92 -1.91 8.92
CA VAL A 392 -11.31 -3.32 9.05
C VAL A 392 -11.08 -4.07 7.72
N ALA A 393 -11.64 -3.57 6.62
CA ALA A 393 -11.54 -4.23 5.31
C ALA A 393 -10.10 -4.47 4.87
N GLY A 394 -9.27 -3.44 4.98
CA GLY A 394 -7.90 -3.47 4.50
C GLY A 394 -7.03 -4.46 5.26
N HIS A 395 -7.11 -4.50 6.59
CA HIS A 395 -6.30 -5.46 7.37
C HIS A 395 -6.83 -6.89 7.26
N VAL A 396 -8.16 -7.09 7.27
CA VAL A 396 -8.78 -8.41 7.12
C VAL A 396 -8.48 -9.01 5.75
N SER A 397 -8.43 -8.18 4.70
CA SER A 397 -8.07 -8.62 3.34
C SER A 397 -6.64 -9.13 3.20
N LEU A 398 -5.75 -8.87 4.16
CA LEU A 398 -4.37 -9.37 4.15
C LEU A 398 -4.25 -10.76 4.77
N PHE A 399 -5.31 -11.29 5.41
CA PHE A 399 -5.23 -12.57 6.12
C PHE A 399 -4.85 -13.75 5.21
N PRO A 400 -5.35 -13.83 3.97
CA PRO A 400 -4.97 -14.92 3.06
C PRO A 400 -3.48 -14.97 2.70
N LEU A 401 -2.72 -13.88 2.87
CA LEU A 401 -1.27 -13.89 2.64
C LEU A 401 -0.51 -14.83 3.57
N LEU A 402 -1.07 -15.12 4.75
CA LEU A 402 -0.48 -15.99 5.76
C LEU A 402 -1.39 -17.21 5.99
N PHE A 403 -1.36 -18.17 5.08
CA PHE A 403 -2.26 -19.33 5.08
C PHE A 403 -1.85 -20.43 6.08
N THR A 404 -0.69 -20.31 6.72
CA THR A 404 -0.13 -21.30 7.64
C THR A 404 -0.83 -21.31 9.00
N ALA A 405 -0.96 -22.50 9.59
CA ALA A 405 -1.68 -22.69 10.85
C ALA A 405 -0.99 -22.04 12.06
N ALA A 406 0.35 -21.96 12.06
CA ALA A 406 1.13 -21.39 13.15
C ALA A 406 0.99 -19.86 13.23
N GLU A 407 0.96 -19.18 12.08
CA GLU A 407 0.82 -17.72 11.98
C GLU A 407 -0.62 -17.25 12.11
N PHE A 408 -1.60 -18.16 12.00
CA PHE A 408 -3.02 -17.81 12.07
C PHE A 408 -3.42 -17.15 13.41
N PRO A 409 -3.07 -17.69 14.59
CA PRO A 409 -3.33 -17.01 15.85
C PRO A 409 -2.64 -15.66 15.95
N ILE A 410 -1.40 -15.55 15.46
CA ILE A 410 -0.60 -14.32 15.52
C ILE A 410 -1.27 -13.21 14.74
N LYS A 411 -1.58 -13.44 13.45
CA LYS A 411 -2.20 -12.41 12.60
C LYS A 411 -3.59 -12.02 13.10
N THR A 412 -4.38 -12.98 13.59
CA THR A 412 -5.76 -12.76 14.02
C THR A 412 -5.81 -12.01 15.34
N VAL A 413 -5.12 -12.49 16.38
CA VAL A 413 -5.11 -11.87 17.71
C VAL A 413 -4.49 -10.47 17.64
N TYR A 414 -3.37 -10.32 16.93
CA TYR A 414 -2.71 -9.02 16.78
C TYR A 414 -3.62 -8.01 16.05
N THR A 415 -4.27 -8.41 14.95
CA THR A 415 -5.15 -7.53 14.19
C THR A 415 -6.40 -7.15 15.00
N ILE A 416 -7.04 -8.09 15.68
CA ILE A 416 -8.21 -7.81 16.52
C ILE A 416 -7.82 -6.87 17.67
N PHE A 417 -6.72 -7.16 18.35
CA PHE A 417 -6.22 -6.32 19.45
C PHE A 417 -5.93 -4.89 18.96
N TRP A 418 -5.25 -4.75 17.83
CA TRP A 418 -4.98 -3.45 17.21
C TRP A 418 -6.28 -2.73 16.84
N LEU A 419 -7.23 -3.40 16.17
CA LEU A 419 -8.50 -2.80 15.75
C LEU A 419 -9.29 -2.31 16.97
N VAL A 420 -9.43 -3.14 18.00
CA VAL A 420 -10.17 -2.77 19.22
C VAL A 420 -9.47 -1.60 19.92
N MET A 421 -8.16 -1.67 20.14
CA MET A 421 -7.41 -0.62 20.83
C MET A 421 -7.51 0.71 20.09
N PHE A 422 -7.16 0.74 18.80
CA PHE A 422 -7.04 1.98 18.06
C PHE A 422 -8.40 2.55 17.68
N LEU A 423 -9.40 1.75 17.32
CA LEU A 423 -10.73 2.30 17.04
C LEU A 423 -11.39 2.90 18.29
N LEU A 424 -11.21 2.28 19.47
CA LEU A 424 -11.69 2.86 20.73
C LEU A 424 -10.91 4.14 21.12
N ALA A 425 -9.60 4.15 20.93
CA ALA A 425 -8.79 5.35 21.16
C ALA A 425 -9.20 6.47 20.20
N PHE A 426 -9.43 6.15 18.94
CA PHE A 426 -9.84 7.08 17.89
C PHE A 426 -11.20 7.68 18.18
N ASP A 427 -12.16 6.90 18.65
CA ASP A 427 -13.50 7.38 19.04
C ASP A 427 -13.46 8.43 20.15
N ARG A 428 -12.53 8.26 21.10
CA ARG A 428 -12.31 9.20 22.20
C ARG A 428 -11.56 10.45 21.77
N LEU A 429 -10.63 10.33 20.83
CA LEU A 429 -9.75 11.42 20.41
C LEU A 429 -10.28 12.25 19.24
N ALA A 430 -11.16 11.69 18.40
CA ALA A 430 -11.70 12.38 17.23
C ALA A 430 -12.60 13.57 17.64
N PRO A 431 -12.23 14.81 17.26
CA PRO A 431 -13.02 16.00 17.57
C PRO A 431 -14.43 15.92 16.96
N ALA A 432 -15.40 16.52 17.65
CA ALA A 432 -16.74 16.69 17.10
C ALA A 432 -16.68 17.53 15.81
N SER A 433 -17.48 17.14 14.81
CA SER A 433 -17.54 17.90 13.56
C SER A 433 -18.44 19.12 13.74
N THR A 434 -18.00 20.26 13.20
CA THR A 434 -18.79 21.50 13.15
C THR A 434 -19.81 21.51 12.00
N ARG A 435 -19.68 20.58 11.04
CA ARG A 435 -20.58 20.44 9.90
C ARG A 435 -21.55 19.27 10.12
N SER A 436 -22.76 19.39 9.54
CA SER A 436 -23.75 18.31 9.58
C SER A 436 -23.17 17.02 9.02
N ARG A 437 -23.44 15.91 9.71
CA ARG A 437 -23.08 14.59 9.20
C ARG A 437 -24.06 14.24 8.09
N ILE A 438 -23.55 14.06 6.87
CA ILE A 438 -24.35 13.46 5.81
C ILE A 438 -24.50 11.97 6.17
N PHE A 439 -25.66 11.68 6.77
CA PHE A 439 -25.95 10.50 7.58
C PHE A 439 -26.35 9.30 6.70
N LEU A 440 -25.39 8.68 6.01
CA LEU A 440 -25.68 7.47 5.22
C LEU A 440 -24.86 6.24 5.60
N LEU A 441 -23.69 6.35 6.23
CA LEU A 441 -22.78 5.20 6.39
C LEU A 441 -22.51 4.75 7.83
N ASP A 442 -22.86 5.52 8.87
CA ASP A 442 -22.50 5.14 10.26
C ASP A 442 -23.18 3.83 10.72
N ARG A 443 -24.49 3.66 10.43
CA ARG A 443 -25.23 2.43 10.79
C ARG A 443 -24.77 1.23 9.98
N PHE A 444 -24.53 1.43 8.68
CA PHE A 444 -24.00 0.38 7.80
C PHE A 444 -22.56 0.00 8.19
N SER A 445 -21.75 0.94 8.65
CA SER A 445 -20.38 0.66 9.11
C SER A 445 -20.38 -0.22 10.34
N PHE A 446 -21.28 0.01 11.31
CA PHE A 446 -21.40 -0.86 12.47
C PHE A 446 -21.82 -2.29 12.08
N LEU A 447 -22.87 -2.42 11.26
CA LEU A 447 -23.31 -3.72 10.76
C LEU A 447 -22.20 -4.43 9.97
N TYR A 448 -21.52 -3.70 9.09
CA TYR A 448 -20.39 -4.20 8.32
C TYR A 448 -19.32 -4.76 9.24
N ILE A 449 -18.89 -3.99 10.25
CA ILE A 449 -17.87 -4.44 11.21
C ILE A 449 -18.35 -5.67 11.99
N ALA A 450 -19.62 -5.70 12.43
CA ALA A 450 -20.17 -6.85 13.13
C ALA A 450 -20.14 -8.14 12.28
N VAL A 451 -20.39 -8.03 10.98
CA VAL A 451 -20.36 -9.15 10.02
C VAL A 451 -18.93 -9.69 9.78
N SER A 452 -17.88 -8.89 10.02
CA SER A 452 -16.49 -9.37 9.87
C SER A 452 -16.19 -10.59 10.76
N ILE A 453 -16.77 -10.62 11.97
CA ILE A 453 -16.49 -11.66 12.97
C ILE A 453 -16.98 -13.04 12.49
N PRO A 454 -18.28 -13.25 12.20
CA PRO A 454 -18.75 -14.54 11.71
C PRO A 454 -18.12 -14.91 10.36
N LEU A 455 -17.81 -13.93 9.51
CA LEU A 455 -17.12 -14.19 8.24
C LEU A 455 -15.72 -14.76 8.46
N ILE A 456 -14.90 -14.15 9.34
CA ILE A 456 -13.55 -14.63 9.64
C ILE A 456 -13.62 -16.03 10.27
N VAL A 457 -14.57 -16.27 11.17
CA VAL A 457 -14.79 -17.60 11.78
C VAL A 457 -15.15 -18.63 10.72
N TYR A 458 -16.08 -18.31 9.81
CA TYR A 458 -16.43 -19.19 8.70
C TYR A 458 -15.23 -19.49 7.81
N CYS A 459 -14.57 -18.45 7.30
CA CYS A 459 -13.51 -18.57 6.32
C CYS A 459 -12.26 -19.27 6.88
N SER A 460 -11.98 -19.10 8.17
CA SER A 460 -10.71 -19.55 8.75
C SER A 460 -10.83 -20.85 9.55
N LEU A 461 -11.99 -21.14 10.14
CA LEU A 461 -12.15 -22.27 11.05
C LEU A 461 -13.19 -23.28 10.56
N LEU A 462 -14.34 -22.80 10.07
CA LEU A 462 -15.47 -23.69 9.77
C LEU A 462 -15.44 -24.25 8.35
N HIS A 463 -14.96 -23.49 7.36
CA HIS A 463 -15.06 -23.91 5.96
C HIS A 463 -14.33 -25.24 5.70
N GLN A 464 -13.07 -25.36 6.14
CA GLN A 464 -12.29 -26.58 5.96
C GLN A 464 -12.90 -27.77 6.71
N VAL A 465 -13.53 -27.53 7.86
CA VAL A 465 -14.22 -28.57 8.65
C VAL A 465 -15.49 -29.06 7.95
N ILE A 466 -16.26 -28.15 7.34
CA ILE A 466 -17.54 -28.47 6.70
C ILE A 466 -17.35 -29.04 5.29
N PHE A 467 -16.47 -28.44 4.50
CA PHE A 467 -16.34 -28.70 3.06
C PHE A 467 -15.04 -29.45 2.68
N GLY A 468 -14.13 -29.68 3.63
CA GLY A 468 -12.85 -30.35 3.35
C GLY A 468 -12.05 -29.63 2.27
N LYS A 469 -11.66 -30.36 1.21
CA LYS A 469 -10.98 -29.82 0.01
C LYS A 469 -11.95 -29.39 -1.10
N SER A 470 -13.26 -29.45 -0.87
CA SER A 470 -14.22 -28.94 -1.85
C SER A 470 -14.35 -27.42 -1.69
N MET A 471 -14.43 -26.70 -2.81
CA MET A 471 -14.62 -25.24 -2.83
C MET A 471 -13.52 -24.41 -2.12
N GLU A 472 -12.25 -24.81 -2.24
CA GLU A 472 -11.11 -24.17 -1.55
C GLU A 472 -11.01 -22.64 -1.77
N PHE A 473 -11.49 -22.13 -2.91
CA PHE A 473 -11.47 -20.69 -3.23
C PHE A 473 -12.67 -19.90 -2.71
N LEU A 474 -13.71 -20.56 -2.18
CA LEU A 474 -14.93 -19.90 -1.70
C LEU A 474 -14.68 -18.96 -0.51
N PRO A 475 -13.89 -19.34 0.53
CA PRO A 475 -13.53 -18.42 1.61
C PRO A 475 -12.77 -17.19 1.09
N LEU A 476 -11.85 -17.39 0.16
CA LEU A 476 -11.06 -16.31 -0.44
C LEU A 476 -11.97 -15.33 -1.18
N MET A 477 -12.88 -15.84 -2.00
CA MET A 477 -13.88 -15.05 -2.71
C MET A 477 -14.76 -14.22 -1.76
N PHE A 478 -15.26 -14.81 -0.67
CA PHE A 478 -16.07 -14.09 0.30
C PHE A 478 -15.28 -13.02 1.05
N MET A 479 -14.05 -13.32 1.47
CA MET A 479 -13.18 -12.35 2.13
C MET A 479 -12.88 -11.15 1.22
N SER A 480 -12.50 -11.42 -0.04
CA SER A 480 -12.23 -10.38 -1.04
C SER A 480 -13.47 -9.51 -1.30
N SER A 481 -14.63 -10.14 -1.51
CA SER A 481 -15.88 -9.44 -1.84
C SER A 481 -16.39 -8.61 -0.66
N TYR A 482 -16.36 -9.17 0.55
CA TYR A 482 -16.71 -8.45 1.77
C TYR A 482 -15.79 -7.24 1.98
N ALA A 483 -14.47 -7.45 1.91
CA ALA A 483 -13.52 -6.37 2.08
C ALA A 483 -13.68 -5.29 0.99
N ALA A 484 -13.98 -5.67 -0.26
CA ALA A 484 -14.23 -4.72 -1.34
C ALA A 484 -15.40 -3.77 -1.03
N VAL A 485 -16.49 -4.28 -0.45
CA VAL A 485 -17.62 -3.44 0.00
C VAL A 485 -17.16 -2.41 1.04
N GLY A 486 -16.32 -2.81 2.00
CA GLY A 486 -15.77 -1.89 3.00
C GLY A 486 -14.84 -0.83 2.41
N VAL A 487 -13.96 -1.20 1.48
CA VAL A 487 -13.05 -0.26 0.81
C VAL A 487 -13.84 0.74 -0.04
N VAL A 488 -14.82 0.28 -0.83
CA VAL A 488 -15.68 1.16 -1.64
C VAL A 488 -16.55 2.06 -0.78
N GLY A 489 -17.15 1.53 0.29
CA GLY A 489 -17.92 2.32 1.24
C GLY A 489 -17.07 3.42 1.90
N SER A 490 -15.83 3.09 2.28
CA SER A 490 -14.88 4.07 2.79
C SER A 490 -14.51 5.14 1.76
N TRP A 491 -14.26 4.74 0.52
CA TRP A 491 -13.93 5.66 -0.58
C TRP A 491 -15.05 6.65 -0.86
N VAL A 492 -16.30 6.18 -0.99
CA VAL A 492 -17.47 7.04 -1.20
C VAL A 492 -17.66 7.98 -0.02
N GLY A 493 -17.58 7.46 1.21
CA GLY A 493 -17.66 8.26 2.43
C GLY A 493 -16.57 9.34 2.47
N PHE A 494 -15.33 8.98 2.12
CA PHE A 494 -14.20 9.90 2.14
C PHE A 494 -14.27 10.96 1.04
N LEU A 495 -14.73 10.61 -0.17
CA LEU A 495 -15.00 11.57 -1.24
C LEU A 495 -15.97 12.66 -0.77
N VAL A 496 -17.08 12.27 -0.14
CA VAL A 496 -18.05 13.24 0.41
C VAL A 496 -17.40 14.12 1.47
N VAL A 497 -16.65 13.53 2.40
CA VAL A 497 -15.94 14.30 3.45
C VAL A 497 -14.92 15.26 2.85
N TYR A 498 -14.18 14.81 1.83
CA TYR A 498 -13.16 15.60 1.15
C TYR A 498 -13.77 16.84 0.51
N PHE A 499 -14.86 16.72 -0.26
CA PHE A 499 -15.49 17.88 -0.91
C PHE A 499 -16.29 18.77 0.04
N THR A 500 -16.80 18.21 1.15
CA THR A 500 -17.57 18.96 2.16
C THR A 500 -16.74 19.44 3.35
N SER A 501 -15.41 19.34 3.29
CA SER A 501 -14.48 19.91 4.28
C SER A 501 -14.05 21.32 3.95
#